data_AF-A0A965L2Y6-F1
#
_entry.id   AF-A0A965L2Y6-F1
#
_cell.length_a   1.000
_cell.length_b   1.000
_cell.length_c   1.000
_cell.angle_alpha   90.00
_cell.angle_beta   90.00
_cell.angle_gamma   90.00
#
_symmetry.space_group_name_H-M   'P 1'
#
loop_
_entity.id
_entity.type
_entity.pdbx_description
1 polymer ?
#
loop_
_entity_poly.entity_id
_entity_poly.type
_entity_poly.pdbx_seq_one_letter_code
_entity_poly.pdbx_strand_id
1 'polypeptide(L)'
;MIKIFIFYFLIGLGVWGISQSSLAHFLHPDLKFIFVFLLFQSYLTLQLAQFGLKNEGEKFVQFQTASFGIRFILSILFIAFFAYSHTPQIYLFVGNFFVLYLCSSNFEIFGLLRNLRRF
;
A
#
# COMPACT_ATOMS: atom_id res chain seq x y z
N MET A 1 -3.64 8.66 11.48
CA MET A 1 -4.19 9.17 10.21
C MET A 1 -3.26 10.19 9.53
N ILE A 2 -2.92 11.32 10.14
CA ILE A 2 -2.09 12.39 9.52
C ILE A 2 -0.75 11.88 8.95
N LYS A 3 -0.01 11.02 9.67
CA LYS A 3 1.28 10.49 9.22
C LYS A 3 1.21 9.68 7.92
N ILE A 4 0.11 8.96 7.72
CA ILE A 4 -0.12 8.16 6.50
C ILE A 4 -0.44 9.09 5.32
N PHE A 5 -1.27 10.10 5.53
CA PHE A 5 -1.52 11.11 4.50
C PHE A 5 -0.24 11.84 4.08
N ILE A 6 0.61 12.24 5.03
CA ILE A 6 1.91 12.86 4.73
C ILE A 6 2.81 11.91 3.94
N PHE A 7 2.86 10.63 4.31
CA PHE A 7 3.67 9.64 3.60
C PHE A 7 3.22 9.46 2.15
N TYR A 8 1.91 9.24 1.92
CA TYR A 8 1.37 9.13 0.55
C TYR A 8 1.54 10.43 -0.25
N PHE A 9 1.46 11.59 0.40
CA PHE A 9 1.72 12.87 -0.23
C PHE A 9 3.19 13.01 -0.67
N LEU A 10 4.15 12.59 0.15
CA LEU A 10 5.58 12.60 -0.19
C LEU A 10 5.90 11.64 -1.34
N ILE A 11 5.34 10.41 -1.34
CA ILE A 11 5.52 9.50 -2.47
C ILE A 11 4.87 10.08 -3.72
N GLY A 12 3.68 10.68 -3.60
CA GLY A 12 2.99 11.33 -4.72
C GLY A 12 3.83 12.44 -5.34
N LEU A 13 4.47 13.28 -4.52
CA LEU A 13 5.41 14.31 -4.99
C LEU A 13 6.66 13.71 -5.65
N GLY A 14 7.21 12.63 -5.09
CA GLY A 14 8.34 11.92 -5.69
C GLY A 14 7.99 11.36 -7.08
N VAL A 15 6.85 10.69 -7.22
CA VAL A 15 6.38 10.15 -8.49
C VAL A 15 6.06 11.27 -9.49
N TRP A 16 5.48 12.38 -9.03
CA TRP A 16 5.27 13.56 -9.86
C TRP A 16 6.60 14.15 -10.36
N GLY A 17 7.61 14.28 -9.50
CA GLY A 17 8.94 14.75 -9.89
C GLY A 17 9.64 13.85 -10.92
N ILE A 18 9.53 12.53 -10.77
CA ILE A 18 10.05 11.55 -11.73
C ILE A 18 9.30 11.64 -13.07
N SER A 19 7.98 11.89 -13.03
CA SER A 19 7.15 12.02 -14.24
C SER A 19 7.51 13.22 -15.13
N GLN A 20 8.09 14.28 -14.55
CA GLN A 20 8.54 15.47 -15.28
C GLN A 20 9.95 15.32 -15.88
N SER A 21 10.65 14.23 -15.53
CA SER A 21 12.01 13.94 -15.98
C SER A 21 12.03 12.91 -17.11
N SER A 22 13.18 12.75 -17.77
CA SER A 22 13.42 11.70 -18.78
C SER A 22 13.24 10.26 -18.25
N LEU A 23 13.14 10.10 -16.93
CA LEU A 23 12.87 8.83 -16.24
C LEU A 23 11.40 8.39 -16.29
N ALA A 24 10.52 9.17 -16.92
CA ALA A 24 9.11 8.82 -17.10
C ALA A 24 8.91 7.46 -17.81
N HIS A 25 9.87 6.99 -18.59
CA HIS A 25 9.82 5.66 -19.23
C HIS A 25 9.77 4.50 -18.22
N PHE A 26 10.29 4.67 -17.00
CA PHE A 26 10.21 3.64 -15.96
C PHE A 26 8.86 3.62 -15.22
N LEU A 27 8.01 4.61 -15.45
CA LEU A 27 6.72 4.78 -14.78
C LEU A 27 5.59 4.24 -15.67
N HIS A 28 4.77 3.36 -15.11
CA HIS A 28 3.61 2.85 -15.86
C HIS A 28 2.56 3.96 -16.04
N PRO A 29 1.92 4.09 -17.22
CA PRO A 29 0.85 5.08 -17.45
C PRO A 29 -0.28 4.99 -16.40
N ASP A 30 -0.63 3.77 -16.01
CA ASP A 30 -1.69 3.46 -15.04
C ASP A 30 -1.26 3.51 -13.55
N LEU A 31 -0.16 4.18 -13.23
CA LEU A 31 0.33 4.35 -11.86
C LEU A 31 -0.69 4.96 -10.89
N LYS A 32 -1.60 5.79 -11.40
CA LYS A 32 -2.68 6.39 -10.59
C LYS A 32 -3.55 5.32 -9.95
N PHE A 33 -3.85 4.24 -10.67
CA PHE A 33 -4.66 3.14 -10.16
C PHE A 33 -3.93 2.36 -9.05
N ILE A 34 -2.62 2.13 -9.22
CA ILE A 34 -1.76 1.54 -8.18
C ILE A 34 -1.81 2.39 -6.91
N PHE A 35 -1.68 3.72 -7.06
CA PHE A 35 -1.68 4.65 -5.93
C PHE A 35 -3.00 4.61 -5.15
N VAL A 36 -4.13 4.71 -5.86
CA VAL A 36 -5.46 4.67 -5.26
C VAL A 36 -5.69 3.34 -4.54
N PHE A 37 -5.27 2.23 -5.17
CA PHE A 37 -5.38 0.90 -4.57
C PHE A 37 -4.55 0.77 -3.28
N LEU A 38 -3.31 1.23 -3.28
CA LEU A 38 -2.45 1.19 -2.09
C LEU A 38 -3.00 2.07 -0.97
N LEU A 39 -3.54 3.25 -1.29
CA LEU A 39 -4.18 4.13 -0.31
C LEU A 39 -5.41 3.44 0.31
N PHE A 40 -6.24 2.81 -0.53
CA PHE A 40 -7.38 1.99 -0.08
C PHE A 40 -6.94 0.85 0.85
N GLN A 41 -5.89 0.10 0.49
CA GLN A 41 -5.36 -0.96 1.35
C GLN A 41 -4.87 -0.45 2.71
N SER A 42 -4.14 0.68 2.73
CA SER A 42 -3.69 1.28 3.97
C SER A 42 -4.84 1.76 4.85
N TYR A 43 -5.88 2.34 4.23
CA TYR A 43 -7.09 2.71 4.95
C TYR A 43 -7.79 1.49 5.55
N LEU A 44 -7.96 0.41 4.78
CA LEU A 44 -8.57 -0.83 5.25
C LEU A 44 -7.79 -1.43 6.43
N THR A 45 -6.47 -1.43 6.35
CA THR A 45 -5.58 -1.93 7.41
C THR A 45 -5.73 -1.13 8.70
N LEU A 46 -5.83 0.20 8.61
CA LEU A 46 -6.10 1.05 9.76
C LEU A 46 -7.45 0.75 10.43
N GLN A 47 -8.50 0.57 9.62
CA GLN A 47 -9.84 0.27 10.13
C GLN A 47 -9.87 -1.08 10.85
N LEU A 48 -9.23 -2.11 10.27
CA LEU A 48 -9.09 -3.42 10.90
C LEU A 48 -8.28 -3.37 12.19
N ALA A 49 -7.19 -2.58 12.21
CA ALA A 49 -6.40 -2.38 13.42
C ALA A 49 -7.20 -1.68 14.53
N GLN A 50 -7.99 -0.66 14.19
CA GLN A 50 -8.89 0.01 15.15
C GLN A 50 -9.97 -0.92 15.68
N PHE A 51 -10.52 -1.80 14.83
CA PHE A 51 -11.49 -2.80 15.25
C PHE A 51 -10.86 -3.83 16.21
N GLY A 52 -9.64 -4.28 15.92
CA GLY A 52 -8.90 -5.19 16.80
C GLY A 52 -8.55 -4.61 18.17
N LEU A 53 -8.48 -3.29 18.30
CA LEU A 53 -8.21 -2.59 19.57
C LEU A 53 -9.47 -2.39 20.44
N LYS A 54 -10.68 -2.51 19.90
CA LYS A 54 -11.93 -2.24 20.65
C LYS A 54 -12.26 -3.29 21.73
N ASN A 55 -11.62 -4.46 21.73
CA ASN A 55 -11.82 -5.54 22.71
C ASN A 55 -10.55 -5.76 23.55
N GLU A 56 -10.11 -4.74 24.29
CA GLU A 56 -8.95 -4.76 25.20
C GLU A 56 -7.61 -5.20 24.58
N GLY A 57 -7.53 -5.31 23.25
CA GLY A 57 -6.33 -5.75 22.55
C GLY A 57 -6.08 -7.26 22.55
N GLU A 58 -6.93 -8.08 23.18
CA GLU A 58 -6.76 -9.55 23.21
C GLU A 58 -6.65 -10.16 21.81
N LYS A 59 -7.43 -9.62 20.87
CA LYS A 59 -7.48 -10.10 19.47
C LYS A 59 -6.65 -9.25 18.52
N PHE A 60 -5.87 -8.30 19.01
CA PHE A 60 -5.11 -7.37 18.17
C PHE A 60 -4.19 -8.10 17.18
N VAL A 61 -3.46 -9.11 17.66
CA VAL A 61 -2.57 -9.94 16.81
C VAL A 61 -3.37 -10.70 15.74
N GLN A 62 -4.54 -11.24 16.08
CA GLN A 62 -5.39 -11.97 15.13
C GLN A 62 -5.91 -11.06 14.02
N PHE A 63 -6.40 -9.86 14.37
CA PHE A 63 -6.84 -8.87 13.40
C PHE A 63 -5.69 -8.33 12.54
N GLN A 64 -4.50 -8.18 13.12
CA GLN A 64 -3.31 -7.75 12.38
C GLN A 64 -2.87 -8.81 11.37
N THR A 65 -2.84 -10.09 11.75
CA THR A 65 -2.54 -11.21 10.84
C THR A 65 -3.59 -11.33 9.74
N ALA A 66 -4.88 -11.21 10.07
CA ALA A 66 -5.95 -11.19 9.09
C ALA A 66 -5.81 -10.02 8.11
N SER A 67 -5.38 -8.85 8.58
CA SER A 67 -5.14 -7.69 7.72
C SER A 67 -4.03 -7.94 6.70
N PHE A 68 -2.94 -8.62 7.09
CA PHE A 68 -1.89 -9.02 6.14
C PHE A 68 -2.41 -10.03 5.11
N GLY A 69 -3.22 -11.01 5.53
CA GLY A 69 -3.84 -11.97 4.62
C GLY A 69 -4.78 -11.30 3.60
N ILE A 70 -5.66 -10.41 4.07
CA ILE A 70 -6.59 -9.64 3.21
C ILE A 70 -5.81 -8.80 2.20
N ARG A 71 -4.75 -8.10 2.64
CA ARG A 71 -3.91 -7.32 1.72
C ARG A 71 -3.26 -8.18 0.66
N PHE A 72 -2.70 -9.32 1.03
CA PHE A 72 -2.05 -10.21 0.09
C PHE A 72 -3.03 -10.69 -0.98
N ILE A 73 -4.22 -11.15 -0.59
CA ILE A 73 -5.27 -11.61 -1.51
C ILE A 73 -5.73 -10.46 -2.42
N LEU A 74 -6.00 -9.27 -1.86
CA LEU A 74 -6.41 -8.11 -2.64
C LEU A 74 -5.34 -7.69 -3.65
N SER A 75 -4.05 -7.74 -3.28
CA SER A 75 -2.95 -7.42 -4.18
C SER A 75 -2.85 -8.39 -5.35
N ILE A 76 -3.04 -9.69 -5.10
CA ILE A 76 -3.10 -10.70 -6.17
C ILE A 76 -4.28 -10.43 -7.10
N LEU A 77 -5.48 -10.21 -6.56
CA LEU A 77 -6.67 -9.94 -7.36
C LEU A 77 -6.52 -8.67 -8.20
N PHE A 78 -5.90 -7.64 -7.64
CA PHE A 78 -5.62 -6.39 -8.35
C PHE A 78 -4.68 -6.60 -9.54
N ILE A 79 -3.56 -7.31 -9.34
CA ILE A 79 -2.63 -7.62 -10.42
C ILE A 79 -3.30 -8.52 -11.47
N ALA A 80 -4.04 -9.55 -11.03
CA ALA A 80 -4.74 -10.47 -11.93
C ALA A 80 -5.79 -9.76 -12.79
N PHE A 81 -6.52 -8.79 -12.23
CA PHE A 81 -7.47 -7.97 -12.97
C PHE A 81 -6.79 -7.19 -14.11
N PHE A 82 -5.69 -6.48 -13.83
CA PHE A 82 -4.95 -5.74 -14.86
C PHE A 82 -4.24 -6.66 -15.87
N ALA A 83 -3.81 -7.85 -15.45
CA ALA A 83 -3.28 -8.85 -16.35
C ALA A 83 -4.35 -9.38 -17.31
N TYR A 84 -5.58 -9.61 -16.82
CA TYR A 84 -6.72 -10.05 -17.63
C TYR A 84 -7.22 -8.96 -18.60
N SER A 85 -7.16 -7.69 -18.19
CA SER A 85 -7.54 -6.55 -19.06
C SER A 85 -6.55 -6.26 -20.20
N HIS A 86 -5.56 -7.14 -20.43
CA HIS A 86 -4.53 -6.97 -21.46
C HIS A 86 -3.80 -5.62 -21.38
N THR A 87 -3.51 -5.18 -20.16
CA THR A 87 -2.80 -3.92 -19.91
C THR A 87 -1.43 -3.95 -20.61
N PRO A 88 -1.12 -2.95 -21.45
CA PRO A 88 0.19 -2.89 -22.12
C PRO A 88 1.29 -2.81 -21.07
N GLN A 89 2.44 -3.43 -21.31
CA GLN A 89 3.61 -3.38 -20.41
C GLN A 89 3.33 -3.90 -18.97
N ILE A 90 2.58 -5.01 -18.85
CA ILE A 90 2.23 -5.63 -17.56
C ILE A 90 3.43 -5.85 -16.62
N TYR A 91 4.62 -6.18 -17.15
CA TYR A 91 5.83 -6.34 -16.33
C TYR A 91 6.24 -5.03 -15.64
N LEU A 92 6.13 -3.91 -16.34
CA LEU A 92 6.43 -2.57 -15.82
C LEU A 92 5.36 -2.12 -14.81
N PHE A 93 4.09 -2.47 -15.05
CA PHE A 93 3.00 -2.28 -14.08
C PHE A 93 3.27 -3.03 -12.77
N VAL A 94 3.56 -4.34 -12.86
CA VAL A 94 3.82 -5.19 -11.70
C VAL A 94 5.08 -4.73 -10.95
N GLY A 95 6.14 -4.33 -11.65
CA GLY A 95 7.34 -3.77 -11.04
C GLY A 95 7.06 -2.49 -10.25
N ASN A 96 6.35 -1.54 -10.86
CA ASN A 96 5.92 -0.31 -10.19
C ASN A 96 5.02 -0.60 -8.98
N PHE A 97 4.07 -1.51 -9.13
CA PHE A 97 3.20 -1.95 -8.04
C PHE A 97 4.02 -2.52 -6.87
N PHE A 98 4.96 -3.40 -7.16
CA PHE A 98 5.75 -4.08 -6.13
C PHE A 98 6.64 -3.11 -5.35
N VAL A 99 7.32 -2.18 -6.04
CA VAL A 99 8.14 -1.14 -5.39
C VAL A 99 7.28 -0.28 -4.47
N LEU A 100 6.15 0.23 -4.97
CA LEU A 100 5.26 1.07 -4.17
C LEU A 100 4.61 0.31 -3.01
N TYR A 101 4.24 -0.96 -3.23
CA TYR A 101 3.72 -1.85 -2.21
C TYR A 101 4.74 -2.08 -1.08
N LEU A 102 6.01 -2.32 -1.42
CA LEU A 102 7.08 -2.46 -0.44
C LEU A 102 7.30 -1.17 0.34
N CYS A 103 7.33 -0.01 -0.32
CA CYS A 103 7.44 1.28 0.36
C CYS A 103 6.30 1.50 1.36
N SER A 104 5.05 1.25 0.94
CA SER A 104 3.86 1.35 1.80
C SER A 104 3.92 0.37 2.97
N SER A 105 4.22 -0.90 2.71
CA SER A 105 4.27 -1.95 3.74
C SER A 105 5.36 -1.70 4.78
N ASN A 106 6.55 -1.26 4.36
CA ASN A 106 7.62 -0.91 5.29
C ASN A 106 7.19 0.21 6.24
N PHE A 107 6.59 1.29 5.72
CA PHE A 107 6.15 2.40 6.53
C PHE A 107 5.11 2.00 7.58
N GLU A 108 4.17 1.12 7.22
CA GLU A 108 3.18 0.61 8.16
C GLU A 108 3.79 -0.28 9.25
N ILE A 109 4.73 -1.17 8.89
CA ILE A 109 5.43 -2.02 9.87
C ILE A 109 6.22 -1.15 10.86
N PHE A 110 6.96 -0.14 10.37
CA PHE A 110 7.67 0.80 11.24
C PHE A 110 6.71 1.60 12.14
N GLY A 111 5.54 2.00 11.60
CA GLY A 111 4.50 2.67 12.38
C GLY A 111 3.93 1.79 13.50
N LEU A 112 3.68 0.52 13.22
CA LEU A 112 3.18 -0.47 14.18
C LEU A 112 4.23 -0.80 15.26
N LEU A 113 5.47 -1.12 14.86
CA LEU A 113 6.57 -1.45 15.76
C LEU A 113 6.86 -0.31 16.75
N ARG A 114 6.75 0.95 16.31
CA ARG A 114 6.97 2.11 17.17
C ARG A 114 5.86 2.34 18.18
N ASN A 115 4.62 1.93 17.88
CA ASN A 115 3.52 1.97 18.84
C ASN A 115 3.63 0.84 19.88
N LEU A 116 4.13 -0.33 19.48
CA LEU A 116 4.35 -1.46 20.40
C LEU A 116 5.52 -1.22 21.36
N ARG A 117 6.58 -0.51 20.95
CA ARG A 117 7.76 -0.24 21.80
C ARG A 117 7.54 0.84 22.87
N ARG A 118 6.35 1.47 22.92
CA ARG A 118 6.03 2.52 23.90
C ARG A 118 5.19 2.00 25.08
N PHE A 119 4.98 0.69 25.16
CA PHE A 119 4.47 -0.01 26.32
C PHE A 119 5.61 -0.58 27.15
#